data_AF-A0ABD3V4E0-F1
#
_entry.id   AF-A0ABD3V4E0-F1
#
_cell.length_a   1.000
_cell.length_b   1.000
_cell.length_c   1.000
_cell.angle_alpha   90.00
_cell.angle_beta   90.00
_cell.angle_gamma   90.00
#
_symmetry.space_group_name_H-M   'P 1'
#
loop_
_entity.id
_entity.type
_entity.pdbx_description
1 polymer ?
#
loop_
_entity_poly.entity_id
_entity_poly.type
_entity_poly.pdbx_seq_one_letter_code
_entity_poly.pdbx_strand_id
1 'polypeptide(L)'
;MKGFIPFGECEFPRTLSVGGISFPTDVREGFYIPAMLQQSAEGQNYPQIFRMGYSMGPQDKDIKATVGPFVKMEGNNVGFLTCAHAFGVPCNIKEALGTPVVHPAHGEYAAVNPMPAEESICGYVDRIVFDIDPNSPVNVDVALIRLKPDRIPNKECFARNIDASDPIRRQLLSFDHGEIMTKQNIEEVLINPDGKIIKVGAGSGVTSSNLFYSGSVAIRIREAELLHEHGHIFPPIIEGTRSYVMKGQYLIRSRSDMVFLIAGDSGSGVFYIDQSQKCCCIGIAIGFLANHTYEAVVTPIEDVLRALGLDENALMRFPVQ
;
A
#
# COMPACT_ATOMS: atom_id res chain seq x y z
N MET A 1 -25.01 4.62 -21.19
CA MET A 1 -23.81 4.08 -21.86
C MET A 1 -22.70 5.10 -21.68
N LYS A 2 -21.73 4.83 -20.80
CA LYS A 2 -20.50 5.62 -20.69
C LYS A 2 -19.36 4.60 -20.81
N GLY A 3 -18.41 4.88 -21.70
CA GLY A 3 -17.25 4.03 -21.99
C GLY A 3 -17.13 3.69 -23.47
N PHE A 4 -16.04 4.15 -24.08
CA PHE A 4 -15.63 3.76 -25.43
C PHE A 4 -14.72 2.54 -25.32
N ILE A 5 -15.11 1.42 -25.90
CA ILE A 5 -14.23 0.24 -26.05
C ILE A 5 -13.39 0.52 -27.30
N PRO A 6 -12.04 0.61 -27.20
CA PRO A 6 -11.19 0.80 -28.36
C PRO A 6 -11.43 -0.29 -29.41
N PHE A 7 -11.34 0.08 -30.69
CA PHE A 7 -11.52 -0.88 -31.79
C PHE A 7 -10.54 -2.06 -31.63
N GLY A 8 -11.09 -3.28 -31.56
CA GLY A 8 -10.31 -4.53 -31.44
C GLY A 8 -10.16 -5.07 -30.02
N GLU A 9 -10.59 -4.34 -28.99
CA GLU A 9 -10.66 -4.87 -27.62
C GLU A 9 -12.01 -5.57 -27.37
N CYS A 10 -11.98 -6.70 -26.65
CA CYS A 10 -13.21 -7.34 -26.18
C CYS A 10 -13.83 -6.51 -25.05
N GLU A 11 -15.16 -6.47 -25.01
CA GLU A 11 -15.89 -5.88 -23.90
C GLU A 11 -15.50 -6.58 -22.59
N PHE A 12 -15.23 -5.80 -21.54
CA PHE A 12 -14.89 -6.36 -20.25
C PHE A 12 -16.05 -7.21 -19.74
N PRO A 13 -15.82 -8.45 -19.27
CA PRO A 13 -16.90 -9.33 -18.86
C PRO A 13 -17.67 -8.69 -17.71
N ARG A 14 -18.98 -8.49 -17.92
CA ARG A 14 -19.90 -7.91 -16.93
C ARG A 14 -20.27 -8.90 -15.80
N THR A 15 -19.86 -10.15 -15.97
CA THR A 15 -20.08 -11.25 -15.04
C THR A 15 -18.89 -12.19 -15.05
N LEU A 16 -18.36 -12.53 -13.88
CA LEU A 16 -17.35 -13.56 -13.71
C LEU A 16 -18.03 -14.84 -13.23
N SER A 17 -17.80 -15.97 -13.91
CA SER A 17 -18.32 -17.28 -13.49
C SER A 17 -17.20 -18.12 -12.88
N VAL A 18 -17.33 -18.48 -11.61
CA VAL A 18 -16.39 -19.35 -10.88
C VAL A 18 -17.19 -20.48 -10.24
N GLY A 19 -16.87 -21.74 -10.57
CA GLY A 19 -17.55 -22.90 -9.99
C GLY A 19 -19.05 -22.98 -10.27
N GLY A 20 -19.53 -22.43 -11.39
CA GLY A 20 -20.95 -22.37 -11.74
C GLY A 20 -21.74 -21.23 -11.06
N ILE A 21 -21.07 -20.40 -10.27
CA ILE A 21 -21.66 -19.22 -9.63
C ILE A 21 -21.24 -17.98 -10.43
N SER A 22 -22.20 -17.12 -10.76
CA SER A 22 -21.98 -15.89 -11.53
C SER A 22 -21.97 -14.67 -10.62
N PHE A 23 -20.89 -13.90 -10.66
CA PHE A 23 -20.70 -12.67 -9.90
C PHE A 23 -20.81 -11.46 -10.83
N PRO A 24 -21.64 -10.46 -10.53
CA PRO A 24 -21.67 -9.23 -11.31
C PRO A 24 -20.33 -8.50 -11.16
N THR A 25 -19.79 -8.03 -12.28
CA THR A 25 -18.52 -7.31 -12.32
C THR A 25 -18.78 -5.81 -12.32
N ASP A 26 -18.40 -5.13 -11.24
CA ASP A 26 -18.46 -3.66 -11.16
C ASP A 26 -17.24 -3.06 -11.86
N VAL A 27 -17.41 -2.72 -13.15
CA VAL A 27 -16.38 -2.02 -13.94
C VAL A 27 -16.52 -0.53 -13.70
N ARG A 28 -15.64 0.03 -12.89
CA ARG A 28 -15.60 1.49 -12.65
C ARG A 28 -14.69 2.19 -13.63
N GLU A 29 -15.23 3.20 -14.31
CA GLU A 29 -14.46 4.06 -15.20
C GLU A 29 -13.56 4.98 -14.41
N GLY A 30 -12.26 4.82 -14.56
CA GLY A 30 -11.22 5.64 -13.96
C GLY A 30 -9.85 5.11 -14.40
N PHE A 31 -8.84 5.94 -14.38
CA PHE A 31 -7.45 5.50 -14.56
C PHE A 31 -6.85 5.24 -13.19
N TYR A 32 -6.08 4.16 -13.05
CA TYR A 32 -5.39 3.86 -11.81
C TYR A 32 -4.23 4.84 -11.63
N ILE A 33 -4.17 5.47 -10.45
CA ILE A 33 -3.06 6.33 -10.09
C ILE A 33 -2.28 5.63 -8.98
N PRO A 34 -1.02 5.23 -9.22
CA PRO A 34 -0.13 4.82 -8.14
C PRO A 34 -0.03 5.96 -7.13
N ALA A 35 -0.15 5.63 -5.84
CA ALA A 35 -0.02 6.62 -4.78
C ALA A 35 1.46 6.98 -4.52
N MET A 36 2.19 7.40 -5.55
CA MET A 36 3.57 7.90 -5.45
C MET A 36 3.56 9.43 -5.26
N LEU A 37 4.40 9.94 -4.35
CA LEU A 37 4.49 11.38 -4.08
C LEU A 37 5.29 12.11 -5.18
N GLN A 38 4.81 13.28 -5.61
CA GLN A 38 5.67 14.34 -6.18
C GLN A 38 6.03 15.32 -5.05
N GLN A 39 7.29 15.78 -5.03
CA GLN A 39 7.92 16.64 -4.02
C GLN A 39 6.94 17.46 -3.15
N SER A 40 6.85 17.12 -1.86
CA SER A 40 6.29 17.99 -0.83
C SER A 40 7.42 18.59 0.02
N ALA A 41 7.23 19.83 0.42
CA ALA A 41 8.23 20.71 1.02
C ALA A 41 8.13 20.82 2.56
N GLU A 42 7.72 19.76 3.25
CA GLU A 42 7.61 19.79 4.72
C GLU A 42 8.65 18.87 5.37
N GLY A 43 9.80 19.46 5.67
CA GLY A 43 10.87 18.82 6.45
C GLY A 43 10.45 18.63 7.90
N GLN A 44 10.60 17.41 8.40
CA GLN A 44 10.33 17.09 9.80
C GLN A 44 11.62 16.95 10.63
N ASN A 45 11.59 16.36 11.82
CA ASN A 45 12.79 16.00 12.62
C ASN A 45 13.04 14.50 12.57
N TYR A 46 14.31 14.08 12.43
CA TYR A 46 14.66 12.69 12.09
C TYR A 46 14.29 11.80 13.28
N PRO A 47 13.31 10.89 13.13
CA PRO A 47 12.88 10.08 14.26
C PRO A 47 13.90 8.97 14.52
N GLN A 48 14.43 8.90 15.74
CA GLN A 48 15.37 7.84 16.14
C GLN A 48 14.75 6.43 16.12
N ILE A 49 13.42 6.33 16.18
CA ILE A 49 12.70 5.06 16.17
C ILE A 49 12.03 4.93 14.81
N PHE A 50 12.34 3.86 14.08
CA PHE A 50 11.72 3.54 12.80
C PHE A 50 10.29 3.00 12.99
N ARG A 51 9.33 3.42 12.14
CA ARG A 51 7.89 3.15 12.34
C ARG A 51 7.15 3.02 11.00
N MET A 52 6.00 2.33 11.03
CA MET A 52 5.04 2.32 9.93
C MET A 52 4.48 3.72 9.68
N GLY A 53 4.15 4.02 8.43
CA GLY A 53 3.65 5.33 8.02
C GLY A 53 4.76 6.36 7.81
N TYR A 54 6.03 6.00 7.97
CA TYR A 54 7.11 6.85 7.53
C TYR A 54 7.36 6.72 6.05
N SER A 55 7.92 7.78 5.47
CA SER A 55 8.36 7.76 4.09
C SER A 55 9.65 6.98 3.93
N MET A 56 9.77 6.31 2.79
CA MET A 56 10.98 5.64 2.36
C MET A 56 11.07 5.68 0.84
N GLY A 57 12.27 5.40 0.32
CA GLY A 57 12.47 5.26 -1.11
C GLY A 57 13.76 4.49 -1.42
N PRO A 58 13.91 4.01 -2.67
CA PRO A 58 15.20 3.52 -3.14
C PRO A 58 16.26 4.62 -3.04
N GLN A 59 17.47 4.25 -2.61
CA GLN A 59 18.59 5.18 -2.59
C GLN A 59 18.81 5.78 -3.99
N ASP A 60 19.13 7.07 -4.04
CA ASP A 60 19.43 7.84 -5.25
C ASP A 60 18.29 7.96 -6.28
N LYS A 61 17.05 7.62 -5.89
CA LYS A 61 15.85 7.84 -6.70
C LYS A 61 14.91 8.83 -6.01
N ASP A 62 14.35 9.76 -6.78
CA ASP A 62 13.28 10.66 -6.30
C ASP A 62 11.91 9.95 -6.38
N ILE A 63 11.81 8.80 -5.71
CA ILE A 63 10.58 8.01 -5.57
C ILE A 63 10.30 7.83 -4.09
N LYS A 64 9.04 8.01 -3.70
CA LYS A 64 8.59 8.00 -2.31
C LYS A 64 7.43 7.04 -2.15
N ALA A 65 7.51 6.23 -1.11
CA ALA A 65 6.48 5.31 -0.69
C ALA A 65 6.47 5.22 0.84
N THR A 66 5.54 4.44 1.37
CA THR A 66 5.32 4.30 2.81
C THR A 66 5.93 3.01 3.33
N VAL A 67 6.53 3.10 4.53
CA VAL A 67 6.85 1.96 5.38
C VAL A 67 5.54 1.34 5.86
N GLY A 68 5.16 0.21 5.28
CA GLY A 68 3.96 -0.54 5.65
C GLY A 68 4.19 -1.49 6.83
N PRO A 69 3.34 -2.52 6.98
CA PRO A 69 3.39 -3.45 8.10
C PRO A 69 4.75 -4.15 8.26
N PHE A 70 5.19 -4.30 9.52
CA PHE A 70 6.38 -5.07 9.85
C PHE A 70 6.10 -6.58 9.86
N VAL A 71 7.05 -7.37 9.36
CA VAL A 71 6.96 -8.83 9.29
C VAL A 71 8.22 -9.49 9.83
N LYS A 72 8.03 -10.63 10.48
CA LYS A 72 9.07 -11.59 10.82
C LYS A 72 9.43 -12.37 9.56
N MET A 73 10.72 -12.53 9.37
CA MET A 73 11.32 -13.28 8.27
C MET A 73 12.08 -14.49 8.84
N GLU A 74 12.55 -15.36 7.96
CA GLU A 74 13.40 -16.48 8.34
C GLU A 74 14.67 -16.01 9.07
N GLY A 75 15.14 -16.82 10.01
CA GLY A 75 16.38 -16.55 10.76
C GLY A 75 16.28 -15.38 11.75
N ASN A 76 15.08 -15.10 12.30
CA ASN A 76 14.81 -13.97 13.19
C ASN A 76 15.04 -12.59 12.56
N ASN A 77 15.16 -12.51 11.24
CA ASN A 77 15.21 -11.23 10.55
C ASN A 77 13.85 -10.54 10.61
N VAL A 78 13.87 -9.21 10.49
CA VAL A 78 12.66 -8.39 10.43
C VAL A 78 12.69 -7.59 9.15
N GLY A 79 11.52 -7.46 8.53
CA GLY A 79 11.32 -6.59 7.39
C GLY A 79 10.06 -5.76 7.51
N PHE A 80 9.82 -4.92 6.52
CA PHE A 80 8.55 -4.23 6.33
C PHE A 80 8.04 -4.41 4.90
N LEU A 81 6.73 -4.35 4.75
CA LEU A 81 6.04 -4.42 3.47
C LEU A 81 5.88 -3.02 2.87
N THR A 82 5.91 -2.93 1.55
CA THR A 82 5.58 -1.73 0.77
C THR A 82 5.21 -2.14 -0.66
N CYS A 83 4.95 -1.21 -1.58
CA CYS A 83 4.64 -1.56 -2.98
C CYS A 83 5.89 -1.83 -3.82
N ALA A 84 5.79 -2.78 -4.75
CA ALA A 84 6.85 -3.08 -5.71
C ALA A 84 7.04 -1.96 -6.73
N HIS A 85 5.96 -1.28 -7.14
CA HIS A 85 6.07 -0.19 -8.11
C HIS A 85 6.97 0.96 -7.64
N ALA A 86 7.18 1.12 -6.32
CA ALA A 86 8.11 2.11 -5.75
C ALA A 86 9.58 1.89 -6.21
N PHE A 87 9.87 0.76 -6.85
CA PHE A 87 11.20 0.39 -7.35
C PHE A 87 11.30 0.36 -8.89
N GLY A 88 10.30 0.87 -9.63
CA GLY A 88 10.31 0.90 -11.09
C GLY A 88 9.92 -0.43 -11.76
N VAL A 89 9.06 -1.19 -11.09
CA VAL A 89 8.51 -2.48 -11.57
C VAL A 89 7.25 -2.21 -12.41
N PRO A 90 6.93 -2.98 -13.49
CA PRO A 90 7.39 -4.34 -13.84
C PRO A 90 8.79 -4.47 -14.46
N CYS A 91 9.41 -3.40 -14.93
CA CYS A 91 10.56 -3.51 -15.83
C CYS A 91 11.87 -3.97 -15.17
N ASN A 92 12.03 -3.78 -13.85
CA ASN A 92 13.36 -3.88 -13.21
C ASN A 92 13.40 -4.77 -11.95
N ILE A 93 12.61 -5.85 -11.89
CA ILE A 93 12.55 -6.78 -10.72
C ILE A 93 13.94 -7.24 -10.26
N LYS A 94 14.81 -7.66 -11.19
CA LYS A 94 16.15 -8.17 -10.85
C LYS A 94 17.08 -7.07 -10.32
N GLU A 95 16.93 -5.85 -10.82
CA GLU A 95 17.74 -4.70 -10.39
C GLU A 95 17.27 -4.15 -9.05
N ALA A 96 15.99 -4.34 -8.71
CA ALA A 96 15.44 -3.92 -7.43
C ALA A 96 16.01 -4.73 -6.26
N LEU A 97 16.31 -6.02 -6.43
CA LEU A 97 16.84 -6.88 -5.36
C LEU A 97 18.17 -6.35 -4.82
N GLY A 98 18.29 -6.27 -3.49
CA GLY A 98 19.46 -5.72 -2.81
C GLY A 98 19.59 -4.21 -2.90
N THR A 99 18.67 -3.50 -3.56
CA THR A 99 18.67 -2.02 -3.59
C THR A 99 18.58 -1.49 -2.17
N PRO A 100 19.49 -0.58 -1.75
CA PRO A 100 19.38 0.09 -0.46
C PRO A 100 18.13 0.95 -0.39
N VAL A 101 17.42 0.88 0.73
CA VAL A 101 16.23 1.68 0.99
C VAL A 101 16.55 2.71 2.06
N VAL A 102 16.26 3.98 1.77
CA VAL A 102 16.53 5.09 2.67
C VAL A 102 15.27 5.59 3.36
N HIS A 103 15.42 6.00 4.62
CA HIS A 103 14.45 6.76 5.38
C HIS A 103 15.14 7.97 6.03
N PRO A 104 14.60 9.19 5.84
CA PRO A 104 13.48 9.53 4.97
C PRO A 104 13.81 9.31 3.49
N ALA A 105 12.79 9.32 2.63
CA ALA A 105 13.00 9.26 1.19
C ALA A 105 13.77 10.49 0.68
N HIS A 106 14.44 10.37 -0.46
CA HIS A 106 15.20 11.47 -1.04
C HIS A 106 14.31 12.70 -1.29
N GLY A 107 14.83 13.90 -1.03
CA GLY A 107 14.09 15.15 -1.28
C GLY A 107 12.90 15.45 -0.35
N GLU A 108 12.63 14.66 0.71
CA GLU A 108 11.65 15.05 1.75
C GLU A 108 12.22 15.95 2.84
N TYR A 109 13.54 16.15 2.83
CA TYR A 109 14.21 16.87 3.89
C TYR A 109 15.00 18.05 3.37
N ALA A 110 14.54 19.25 3.72
CA ALA A 110 15.39 20.44 3.78
C ALA A 110 16.18 20.39 5.11
N ALA A 111 17.18 19.51 5.24
CA ALA A 111 17.85 19.36 6.53
C ALA A 111 18.96 20.39 6.73
N VAL A 112 18.82 21.20 7.80
CA VAL A 112 19.86 22.02 8.43
C VAL A 112 21.04 21.17 8.95
N ASN A 113 20.92 19.84 8.96
CA ASN A 113 22.01 18.87 9.13
C ASN A 113 21.63 17.56 8.40
N PRO A 114 22.09 17.32 7.16
CA PRO A 114 21.80 16.06 6.46
C PRO A 114 22.47 14.90 7.18
N MET A 115 21.70 13.82 7.41
CA MET A 115 22.26 12.59 7.94
C MET A 115 23.20 11.98 6.90
N PRO A 116 24.33 11.36 7.29
CA PRO A 116 25.17 10.64 6.36
C PRO A 116 24.36 9.61 5.56
N ALA A 117 24.65 9.46 4.27
CA ALA A 117 23.90 8.58 3.38
C ALA A 117 23.85 7.12 3.86
N GLU A 118 24.87 6.65 4.59
CA GLU A 118 24.88 5.29 5.15
C GLU A 118 23.96 5.12 6.36
N GLU A 119 23.76 6.18 7.14
CA GLU A 119 22.87 6.16 8.30
C GLU A 119 21.40 6.19 7.85
N SER A 120 21.12 6.78 6.67
CA SER A 120 19.74 6.91 6.16
C SER A 120 19.22 5.58 5.62
N ILE A 121 20.09 4.64 5.27
CA ILE A 121 19.72 3.30 4.87
C ILE A 121 19.00 2.61 6.05
N CYS A 122 17.72 2.30 5.85
CA CYS A 122 16.92 1.55 6.82
C CYS A 122 16.93 0.04 6.56
N GLY A 123 17.19 -0.37 5.32
CA GLY A 123 17.17 -1.76 4.91
C GLY A 123 17.52 -1.96 3.43
N TYR A 124 17.27 -3.18 2.95
CA TYR A 124 17.53 -3.59 1.58
C TYR A 124 16.34 -4.38 1.02
N VAL A 125 16.04 -4.22 -0.25
CA VAL A 125 15.00 -5.02 -0.92
C VAL A 125 15.39 -6.50 -0.88
N ASP A 126 14.58 -7.33 -0.23
CA ASP A 126 14.82 -8.76 -0.05
C ASP A 126 14.03 -9.60 -1.05
N ARG A 127 12.73 -9.29 -1.19
CA ARG A 127 11.81 -9.91 -2.15
C ARG A 127 10.97 -8.83 -2.79
N ILE A 128 10.58 -9.03 -4.04
CA ILE A 128 9.69 -8.13 -4.76
C ILE A 128 8.80 -8.95 -5.68
N VAL A 129 7.50 -8.69 -5.62
CA VAL A 129 6.48 -9.38 -6.40
C VAL A 129 5.57 -8.34 -7.03
N PHE A 130 5.49 -8.39 -8.36
CA PHE A 130 4.52 -7.64 -9.14
C PHE A 130 3.87 -8.62 -10.12
N ASP A 131 2.80 -9.25 -9.66
CA ASP A 131 2.09 -10.29 -10.39
C ASP A 131 0.88 -9.70 -11.10
N ILE A 132 0.94 -9.68 -12.43
CA ILE A 132 -0.13 -9.25 -13.34
C ILE A 132 -0.63 -10.41 -14.22
N ASP A 133 -0.40 -11.67 -13.80
CA ASP A 133 -0.85 -12.85 -14.54
C ASP A 133 -2.39 -12.82 -14.71
N PRO A 134 -2.89 -12.82 -15.96
CA PRO A 134 -4.32 -12.86 -16.24
C PRO A 134 -5.01 -14.15 -15.76
N ASN A 135 -4.27 -15.21 -15.45
CA ASN A 135 -4.81 -16.45 -14.90
C ASN A 135 -4.81 -16.47 -13.37
N SER A 136 -4.08 -15.56 -12.71
CA SER A 136 -4.07 -15.47 -11.26
C SER A 136 -5.41 -14.93 -10.74
N PRO A 137 -6.00 -15.52 -9.68
CA PRO A 137 -7.22 -15.01 -9.08
C PRO A 137 -7.00 -13.67 -8.36
N VAL A 138 -5.78 -13.40 -7.91
CA VAL A 138 -5.39 -12.14 -7.24
C VAL A 138 -4.03 -11.70 -7.75
N ASN A 139 -3.94 -10.43 -8.16
CA ASN A 139 -2.70 -9.79 -8.55
C ASN A 139 -2.08 -9.08 -7.36
N VAL A 140 -0.75 -9.08 -7.26
CA VAL A 140 -0.04 -8.58 -6.07
C VAL A 140 1.02 -7.57 -6.49
N ASP A 141 1.11 -6.47 -5.76
CA ASP A 141 2.12 -5.41 -5.90
C ASP A 141 2.76 -5.16 -4.54
N VAL A 142 3.87 -5.84 -4.26
CA VAL A 142 4.54 -5.77 -2.97
C VAL A 142 6.06 -5.95 -3.05
N ALA A 143 6.78 -5.18 -2.26
CA ALA A 143 8.17 -5.38 -1.92
C ALA A 143 8.31 -5.67 -0.42
N LEU A 144 9.20 -6.60 -0.09
CA LEU A 144 9.64 -6.91 1.26
C LEU A 144 11.04 -6.32 1.46
N ILE A 145 11.17 -5.40 2.40
CA ILE A 145 12.44 -4.75 2.72
C ILE A 145 12.96 -5.36 4.01
N ARG A 146 14.14 -5.97 3.96
CA ARG A 146 14.83 -6.48 5.16
C ARG A 146 15.50 -5.33 5.88
N LEU A 147 15.15 -5.14 7.15
CA LEU A 147 15.71 -4.07 7.97
C LEU A 147 17.16 -4.36 8.38
N LYS A 148 17.92 -3.30 8.57
CA LYS A 148 19.17 -3.39 9.33
C LYS A 148 18.86 -3.65 10.82
N PRO A 149 19.74 -4.36 11.56
CA PRO A 149 19.51 -4.68 12.97
C PRO A 149 19.24 -3.47 13.88
N ASP A 150 19.94 -2.36 13.65
CA ASP A 150 19.81 -1.09 14.37
C ASP A 150 18.51 -0.32 14.06
N ARG A 151 17.77 -0.78 13.05
CA ARG A 151 16.53 -0.17 12.57
C ARG A 151 15.28 -0.97 12.93
N ILE A 152 15.45 -2.12 13.58
CA ILE A 152 14.33 -2.95 14.02
C ILE A 152 13.54 -2.19 15.10
N PRO A 153 12.24 -1.95 14.89
CA PRO A 153 11.40 -1.28 15.88
C PRO A 153 11.33 -2.11 17.17
N ASN A 154 11.46 -1.46 18.32
CA ASN A 154 11.40 -2.10 19.64
C ASN A 154 10.25 -1.57 20.53
N LYS A 155 9.51 -0.56 20.07
CA LYS A 155 8.32 0.02 20.69
C LYS A 155 7.62 0.95 19.70
N GLU A 156 6.30 1.14 19.86
CA GLU A 156 5.46 2.09 19.10
C GLU A 156 5.63 2.05 17.57
N CYS A 157 4.70 1.43 16.85
CA CYS A 157 4.96 1.12 15.45
C CYS A 157 4.30 2.04 14.43
N PHE A 158 3.61 3.08 14.84
CA PHE A 158 2.99 4.06 13.94
C PHE A 158 3.66 5.43 14.04
N ALA A 159 3.89 6.06 12.88
CA ALA A 159 4.47 7.40 12.75
C ALA A 159 3.65 8.44 13.53
N ARG A 160 4.35 9.39 14.18
CA ARG A 160 3.79 10.37 15.13
C ARG A 160 3.28 11.67 14.47
N ASN A 161 3.23 11.77 13.14
CA ASN A 161 2.94 13.01 12.41
C ASN A 161 1.46 13.40 12.36
N ILE A 162 0.72 13.03 13.40
CA ILE A 162 -0.70 13.28 13.54
C ILE A 162 -0.84 14.21 14.73
N ASP A 163 -1.75 15.17 14.70
CA ASP A 163 -2.04 16.02 15.85
C ASP A 163 -2.18 15.17 17.14
N ALA A 164 -1.50 15.56 18.22
CA ALA A 164 -1.59 14.88 19.51
C ALA A 164 -3.01 14.93 20.11
N SER A 165 -3.87 15.80 19.56
CA SER A 165 -5.28 15.90 19.89
C SER A 165 -6.15 14.82 19.24
N ASP A 166 -5.66 14.10 18.22
CA ASP A 166 -6.46 13.12 17.47
C ASP A 166 -6.74 11.86 18.33
N PRO A 167 -8.01 11.55 18.65
CA PRO A 167 -8.39 10.35 19.41
C PRO A 167 -7.92 9.05 18.76
N ILE A 168 -7.83 8.99 17.43
CA ILE A 168 -7.38 7.81 16.68
C ILE A 168 -5.91 7.54 16.99
N ARG A 169 -5.09 8.58 17.18
CA ARG A 169 -3.68 8.44 17.55
C ARG A 169 -3.51 7.74 18.91
N ARG A 170 -4.35 8.07 19.90
CA ARG A 170 -4.30 7.41 21.22
C ARG A 170 -4.67 5.94 21.13
N GLN A 171 -5.65 5.60 20.29
CA GLN A 171 -6.06 4.22 20.02
C GLN A 171 -4.93 3.42 19.33
N LEU A 172 -4.23 4.03 18.36
CA LEU A 172 -3.12 3.41 17.64
C LEU A 172 -1.95 2.97 18.53
N LEU A 173 -1.70 3.70 19.62
CA LEU A 173 -0.65 3.36 20.58
C LEU A 173 -1.00 2.14 21.44
N SER A 174 -2.28 1.78 21.52
CA SER A 174 -2.79 0.67 22.34
C SER A 174 -3.03 -0.65 21.58
N PHE A 175 -2.69 -0.73 20.29
CA PHE A 175 -2.94 -1.93 19.50
C PHE A 175 -1.73 -2.87 19.46
N ASP A 176 -1.94 -4.11 19.91
CA ASP A 176 -1.12 -5.25 19.48
C ASP A 176 -1.53 -5.58 18.04
N HIS A 177 -0.69 -5.17 17.10
CA HIS A 177 -0.85 -5.44 15.67
C HIS A 177 -0.14 -6.75 15.36
N GLY A 178 -0.50 -7.46 14.31
CA GLY A 178 0.08 -8.79 14.05
C GLY A 178 -0.97 -9.84 13.70
N GLU A 179 -2.23 -9.53 13.96
CA GLU A 179 -3.34 -10.28 13.39
C GLU A 179 -3.67 -9.77 11.99
N ILE A 180 -3.94 -10.72 11.10
CA ILE A 180 -4.51 -10.46 9.79
C ILE A 180 -6.01 -10.70 9.82
N MET A 181 -6.74 -9.99 8.96
CA MET A 181 -8.11 -10.35 8.65
C MET A 181 -8.14 -11.21 7.39
N THR A 182 -8.78 -12.37 7.50
CA THR A 182 -8.94 -13.26 6.36
C THR A 182 -9.92 -12.69 5.34
N LYS A 183 -9.85 -13.11 4.08
CA LYS A 183 -10.87 -12.76 3.07
C LYS A 183 -12.29 -13.03 3.54
N GLN A 184 -12.51 -14.20 4.16
CA GLN A 184 -13.81 -14.59 4.69
C GLN A 184 -14.29 -13.59 5.77
N ASN A 185 -13.40 -13.19 6.69
CA ASN A 185 -13.78 -12.23 7.73
C ASN A 185 -14.02 -10.82 7.18
N ILE A 186 -13.34 -10.42 6.10
CA ILE A 186 -13.59 -9.13 5.45
C ILE A 186 -15.00 -9.10 4.83
N GLU A 187 -15.46 -10.20 4.23
CA GLU A 187 -16.83 -10.30 3.71
C GLU A 187 -17.87 -10.18 4.83
N GLU A 188 -17.61 -10.74 6.01
CA GLU A 188 -18.48 -10.58 7.18
C GLU A 188 -18.57 -9.12 7.65
N VAL A 189 -17.43 -8.41 7.69
CA VAL A 189 -17.38 -6.99 8.05
C VAL A 189 -18.18 -6.12 7.09
N LEU A 190 -18.24 -6.45 5.80
CA LEU A 190 -19.08 -5.72 4.84
C LEU A 190 -20.57 -5.85 5.15
N ILE A 191 -20.99 -7.04 5.57
CA ILE A 191 -22.40 -7.34 5.84
C ILE A 191 -22.85 -6.65 7.12
N ASN A 192 -21.97 -6.61 8.13
CA ASN A 192 -22.24 -5.96 9.40
C ASN A 192 -21.05 -5.10 9.86
N PRO A 193 -20.95 -3.86 9.35
CA PRO A 193 -19.82 -2.98 9.67
C PRO A 193 -19.98 -2.42 11.08
N ASP A 194 -19.36 -3.07 12.05
CA ASP A 194 -19.35 -2.65 13.45
C ASP A 194 -18.08 -1.90 13.86
N GLY A 195 -17.09 -1.79 12.96
CA GLY A 195 -15.79 -1.16 13.19
C GLY A 195 -15.41 -0.05 12.23
N LYS A 196 -14.14 0.34 12.27
CA LYS A 196 -13.53 1.39 11.45
C LYS A 196 -12.33 0.87 10.68
N ILE A 197 -12.12 1.41 9.50
CA ILE A 197 -10.89 1.20 8.75
C ILE A 197 -9.96 2.38 8.97
N ILE A 198 -8.68 2.09 9.17
CA ILE A 198 -7.61 3.09 9.27
C ILE A 198 -6.49 2.76 8.30
N LYS A 199 -5.80 3.79 7.83
CA LYS A 199 -4.61 3.68 6.96
C LYS A 199 -3.53 4.61 7.46
N VAL A 200 -2.30 4.12 7.56
CA VAL A 200 -1.15 4.89 8.07
C VAL A 200 -0.17 5.15 6.93
N GLY A 201 -0.24 6.34 6.35
CA GLY A 201 0.49 6.74 5.15
C GLY A 201 1.53 7.83 5.42
N ALA A 202 2.60 7.85 4.63
CA ALA A 202 3.63 8.87 4.72
C ALA A 202 3.16 10.24 4.22
N GLY A 203 2.28 10.27 3.21
CA GLY A 203 1.77 11.50 2.62
C GLY A 203 0.63 12.10 3.46
N SER A 204 -0.40 11.31 3.74
CA SER A 204 -1.60 11.81 4.42
C SER A 204 -1.58 11.62 5.94
N GLY A 205 -0.55 10.95 6.50
CA GLY A 205 -0.60 10.48 7.88
C GLY A 205 -1.68 9.40 8.11
N VAL A 206 -2.35 9.46 9.26
CA VAL A 206 -3.46 8.54 9.58
C VAL A 206 -4.76 9.07 9.03
N THR A 207 -5.43 8.26 8.21
CA THR A 207 -6.80 8.51 7.75
C THR A 207 -7.69 7.39 8.26
N SER A 208 -8.97 7.70 8.45
CA SER A 208 -9.97 6.73 8.85
C SER A 208 -11.19 6.79 7.93
N SER A 209 -11.82 5.64 7.75
CA SER A 209 -12.95 5.44 6.86
C SER A 209 -13.81 4.29 7.38
N ASN A 210 -14.95 4.05 6.74
CA ASN A 210 -15.73 2.83 6.92
C ASN A 210 -15.52 1.93 5.69
N LEU A 211 -15.62 0.61 5.86
CA LEU A 211 -15.58 -0.30 4.72
C LEU A 211 -16.85 -0.11 3.89
N PHE A 212 -16.69 0.14 2.59
CA PHE A 212 -17.82 0.38 1.68
C PHE A 212 -18.03 -0.78 0.71
N TYR A 213 -16.94 -1.44 0.31
CA TYR A 213 -16.96 -2.53 -0.65
C TYR A 213 -15.77 -3.46 -0.45
N SER A 214 -16.01 -4.76 -0.55
CA SER A 214 -14.99 -5.79 -0.72
C SER A 214 -15.58 -6.82 -1.67
N GLY A 215 -14.73 -7.37 -2.52
CA GLY A 215 -15.13 -8.19 -3.64
C GLY A 215 -14.25 -7.88 -4.82
N SER A 216 -13.17 -8.64 -4.96
CA SER A 216 -12.36 -8.85 -6.16
C SER A 216 -12.48 -7.79 -7.25
N VAL A 217 -12.11 -6.53 -6.93
CA VAL A 217 -12.15 -5.46 -7.91
C VAL A 217 -11.08 -5.75 -8.95
N ALA A 218 -11.47 -5.64 -10.21
CA ALA A 218 -10.55 -5.68 -11.33
C ALA A 218 -10.25 -4.25 -11.76
N ILE A 219 -8.98 -3.86 -11.66
CA ILE A 219 -8.52 -2.50 -11.92
C ILE A 219 -7.67 -2.54 -13.17
N ARG A 220 -8.07 -1.77 -14.18
CA ARG A 220 -7.26 -1.61 -15.39
C ARG A 220 -6.14 -0.62 -15.09
N ILE A 221 -4.91 -1.07 -15.26
CA ILE A 221 -3.69 -0.29 -15.11
C ILE A 221 -3.05 -0.16 -16.48
N ARG A 222 -2.72 1.05 -16.91
CA ARG A 222 -1.95 1.24 -18.15
C ARG A 222 -0.47 1.16 -17.84
N GLU A 223 0.31 0.57 -18.74
CA GLU A 223 1.77 0.48 -18.60
C GLU A 223 2.40 1.87 -18.43
N ALA A 224 1.87 2.88 -19.13
CA ALA A 224 2.28 4.27 -18.93
C ALA A 224 2.07 4.75 -17.48
N GLU A 225 1.02 4.31 -16.78
CA GLU A 225 0.77 4.67 -15.37
C GLU A 225 1.81 4.04 -14.43
N LEU A 226 2.38 2.88 -14.80
CA LEU A 226 3.44 2.21 -14.04
C LEU A 226 4.84 2.76 -14.32
N LEU A 227 5.07 3.24 -15.54
CA LEU A 227 6.36 3.74 -16.03
C LEU A 227 6.60 5.23 -15.75
N HIS A 228 5.83 5.88 -14.88
CA HIS A 228 6.06 7.29 -14.53
C HIS A 228 7.35 7.44 -13.71
N GLU A 229 8.48 7.46 -14.42
CA GLU A 229 9.71 8.06 -13.95
C GLU A 229 9.59 9.58 -14.12
N HIS A 230 9.66 10.30 -13.00
CA HIS A 230 9.87 11.75 -12.95
C HIS A 230 8.68 12.64 -13.33
N GLY A 231 7.90 13.06 -12.34
CA GLY A 231 7.50 14.48 -12.17
C GLY A 231 6.61 15.16 -13.23
N HIS A 232 6.34 14.54 -14.38
CA HIS A 232 5.63 15.16 -15.48
C HIS A 232 4.16 14.77 -15.47
N ILE A 233 3.31 15.79 -15.62
CA ILE A 233 1.86 15.67 -15.84
C ILE A 233 1.63 14.64 -16.96
N PHE A 234 0.78 13.65 -16.68
CA PHE A 234 0.33 12.57 -17.57
C PHE A 234 0.69 12.84 -19.05
N PRO A 235 1.65 12.12 -19.66
CA PRO A 235 1.83 12.26 -21.09
C PRO A 235 0.50 11.89 -21.77
N PRO A 236 0.12 12.60 -22.86
CA PRO A 236 -1.11 12.31 -23.58
C PRO A 236 -1.15 10.83 -23.93
N ILE A 237 -2.31 10.21 -23.74
CA ILE A 237 -2.59 8.80 -23.99
C ILE A 237 -1.95 8.40 -25.33
N ILE A 238 -0.83 7.68 -25.28
CA ILE A 238 -0.18 7.17 -26.49
C ILE A 238 -0.94 5.90 -26.88
N GLU A 239 -1.61 5.96 -28.03
CA GLU A 239 -2.26 4.82 -28.67
C GLU A 239 -1.24 3.66 -28.79
N GLY A 240 -1.59 2.48 -28.27
CA GLY A 240 -0.71 1.30 -28.27
C GLY A 240 0.03 1.00 -26.95
N THR A 241 -0.21 1.76 -25.88
CA THR A 241 0.28 1.42 -24.53
C THR A 241 -0.38 0.15 -24.00
N ARG A 242 0.41 -0.80 -23.48
CA ARG A 242 -0.13 -2.03 -22.90
C ARG A 242 -0.99 -1.69 -21.69
N SER A 243 -2.05 -2.44 -21.48
CA SER A 243 -2.84 -2.35 -20.25
C SER A 243 -2.89 -3.70 -19.55
N TYR A 244 -2.75 -3.65 -18.24
CA TYR A 244 -2.81 -4.75 -17.31
C TYR A 244 -4.12 -4.67 -16.53
N VAL A 245 -4.57 -5.79 -15.97
CA VAL A 245 -5.73 -5.83 -15.09
C VAL A 245 -5.29 -6.45 -13.78
N MET A 246 -5.30 -5.67 -12.70
CA MET A 246 -5.09 -6.19 -11.34
C MET A 246 -6.43 -6.63 -10.76
N LYS A 247 -6.57 -7.93 -10.52
CA LYS A 247 -7.76 -8.58 -9.96
C LYS A 247 -7.59 -8.86 -8.47
N GLY A 248 -8.70 -9.08 -7.78
CA GLY A 248 -8.66 -9.54 -6.39
C GLY A 248 -8.37 -8.44 -5.36
N GLN A 249 -8.52 -7.16 -5.72
CA GLN A 249 -8.25 -6.04 -4.82
C GLN A 249 -9.50 -5.68 -3.99
N TYR A 250 -9.28 -5.12 -2.80
CA TYR A 250 -10.32 -4.42 -2.06
C TYR A 250 -10.39 -2.96 -2.49
N LEU A 251 -11.60 -2.39 -2.44
CA LEU A 251 -11.83 -0.97 -2.68
C LEU A 251 -12.46 -0.34 -1.44
N ILE A 252 -11.66 0.41 -0.72
CA ILE A 252 -12.07 1.11 0.49
C ILE A 252 -12.49 2.51 0.09
N ARG A 253 -13.64 2.98 0.57
CA ARG A 253 -14.18 4.30 0.23
C ARG A 253 -14.65 5.03 1.48
N SER A 254 -14.21 6.27 1.65
CA SER A 254 -14.72 7.16 2.68
C SER A 254 -16.17 7.57 2.42
N ARG A 255 -16.99 7.58 3.48
CA ARG A 255 -18.40 7.99 3.45
C ARG A 255 -18.56 9.51 3.44
N SER A 256 -17.64 10.23 4.06
CA SER A 256 -17.47 11.66 3.88
C SER A 256 -16.52 11.88 2.71
N ASP A 257 -16.65 12.97 1.97
CA ASP A 257 -15.69 13.39 0.94
C ASP A 257 -14.28 13.71 1.50
N MET A 258 -13.92 13.13 2.65
CA MET A 258 -12.60 13.14 3.24
C MET A 258 -11.67 12.24 2.43
N VAL A 259 -10.49 12.79 2.16
CA VAL A 259 -9.37 12.11 1.53
C VAL A 259 -8.97 10.90 2.39
N PHE A 260 -8.92 9.72 1.77
CA PHE A 260 -8.49 8.49 2.42
C PHE A 260 -7.06 8.11 2.02
N LEU A 261 -6.69 8.32 0.75
CA LEU A 261 -5.37 7.99 0.21
C LEU A 261 -4.88 9.13 -0.70
N ILE A 262 -3.62 9.50 -0.59
CA ILE A 262 -2.96 10.43 -1.53
C ILE A 262 -1.68 9.84 -2.11
N ALA A 263 -1.20 10.48 -3.17
CA ALA A 263 0.18 10.37 -3.65
C ALA A 263 1.18 10.43 -2.48
N GLY A 264 1.97 9.37 -2.28
CA GLY A 264 2.93 9.14 -1.19
C GLY A 264 2.53 8.02 -0.22
N ASP A 265 1.24 7.67 -0.15
CA ASP A 265 0.73 6.65 0.77
C ASP A 265 0.88 5.21 0.26
N SER A 266 1.45 5.02 -0.95
CA SER A 266 1.69 3.70 -1.52
C SER A 266 2.48 2.80 -0.56
N GLY A 267 2.01 1.57 -0.35
CA GLY A 267 2.59 0.61 0.58
C GLY A 267 2.12 0.76 2.02
N SER A 268 1.25 1.74 2.32
CA SER A 268 0.70 1.92 3.66
C SER A 268 -0.11 0.71 4.12
N GLY A 269 0.06 0.36 5.39
CA GLY A 269 -0.77 -0.66 6.03
C GLY A 269 -2.19 -0.13 6.22
N VAL A 270 -3.15 -0.98 5.89
CA VAL A 270 -4.57 -0.73 6.13
C VAL A 270 -5.07 -1.73 7.17
N PHE A 271 -5.81 -1.23 8.16
CA PHE A 271 -6.24 -2.01 9.31
C PHE A 271 -7.73 -1.79 9.59
N TYR A 272 -8.39 -2.84 10.05
CA TYR A 272 -9.73 -2.80 10.62
C TYR A 272 -9.64 -2.78 12.14
N ILE A 273 -10.41 -1.90 12.77
CA ILE A 273 -10.56 -1.80 14.22
C ILE A 273 -12.01 -2.08 14.57
N ASP A 274 -12.27 -3.15 15.33
CA ASP A 274 -13.61 -3.50 15.79
C ASP A 274 -14.05 -2.69 17.04
N GLN A 275 -15.27 -2.94 17.52
CA GLN A 275 -15.80 -2.29 18.73
C GLN A 275 -15.01 -2.64 19.99
N SER A 276 -14.40 -3.83 20.04
CA SER A 276 -13.55 -4.30 21.13
C SER A 276 -12.15 -3.67 21.11
N GLN A 277 -11.87 -2.79 20.14
CA GLN A 277 -10.55 -2.19 19.90
C GLN A 277 -9.51 -3.22 19.44
N LYS A 278 -9.93 -4.33 18.86
CA LYS A 278 -9.03 -5.26 18.18
C LYS A 278 -8.64 -4.70 16.82
N CYS A 279 -7.35 -4.68 16.52
CA CYS A 279 -6.81 -4.13 15.27
C CYS A 279 -6.20 -5.25 14.40
N CYS A 280 -6.79 -5.47 13.23
CA CYS A 280 -6.32 -6.48 12.28
C CYS A 280 -5.86 -5.82 10.98
N CYS A 281 -4.72 -6.24 10.44
CA CYS A 281 -4.31 -5.80 9.12
C CYS A 281 -5.21 -6.45 8.05
N ILE A 282 -5.73 -5.65 7.13
CA ILE A 282 -6.57 -6.14 6.03
C ILE A 282 -5.78 -6.17 4.70
N GLY A 283 -4.74 -5.37 4.57
CA GLY A 283 -3.95 -5.28 3.35
C GLY A 283 -2.99 -4.10 3.31
N ILE A 284 -2.41 -3.90 2.13
CA ILE A 284 -1.55 -2.76 1.80
C ILE A 284 -2.21 -1.90 0.72
N ALA A 285 -2.22 -0.59 0.89
CA ALA A 285 -2.76 0.31 -0.12
C ALA A 285 -1.76 0.49 -1.27
N ILE A 286 -2.21 0.26 -2.51
CA ILE A 286 -1.33 0.31 -3.69
C ILE A 286 -1.59 1.54 -4.56
N GLY A 287 -2.80 2.10 -4.50
CA GLY A 287 -3.16 3.29 -5.26
C GLY A 287 -4.62 3.67 -5.09
N PHE A 288 -5.10 4.59 -5.93
CA PHE A 288 -6.49 5.04 -5.94
C PHE A 288 -6.98 5.24 -7.37
N LEU A 289 -8.30 5.32 -7.55
CA LEU A 289 -8.91 5.59 -8.85
C LEU A 289 -8.90 7.11 -9.10
N ALA A 290 -8.55 7.52 -10.32
CA ALA A 290 -8.53 8.94 -10.70
C ALA A 290 -9.84 9.66 -10.37
N ASN A 291 -9.76 10.88 -9.85
CA ASN A 291 -10.87 11.71 -9.32
C ASN A 291 -11.49 11.23 -7.99
N HIS A 292 -10.91 10.23 -7.32
CA HIS A 292 -11.44 9.63 -6.09
C HIS A 292 -10.36 9.44 -5.01
N THR A 293 -9.78 10.53 -4.48
CA THR A 293 -8.81 10.47 -3.36
C THR A 293 -9.44 10.01 -2.03
N TYR A 294 -10.76 9.92 -1.98
CA TYR A 294 -11.52 9.30 -0.90
C TYR A 294 -11.59 7.76 -1.02
N GLU A 295 -10.94 7.17 -2.03
CA GLU A 295 -10.84 5.72 -2.21
C GLU A 295 -9.40 5.22 -2.08
N ALA A 296 -9.25 3.95 -1.67
CA ALA A 296 -8.01 3.21 -1.78
C ALA A 296 -8.24 1.84 -2.39
N VAL A 297 -7.34 1.48 -3.30
CA VAL A 297 -7.14 0.13 -3.80
C VAL A 297 -6.17 -0.57 -2.85
N VAL A 298 -6.59 -1.72 -2.33
CA VAL A 298 -5.84 -2.45 -1.31
C VAL A 298 -5.65 -3.89 -1.74
N THR A 299 -4.40 -4.34 -1.76
CA THR A 299 -4.08 -5.76 -1.95
C THR A 299 -4.29 -6.50 -0.61
N PRO A 300 -5.07 -7.59 -0.59
CA PRO A 300 -5.32 -8.34 0.63
C PRO A 300 -4.04 -8.85 1.29
N ILE A 301 -3.94 -8.72 2.61
CA ILE A 301 -2.72 -9.09 3.33
C ILE A 301 -2.38 -10.59 3.21
N GLU A 302 -3.39 -11.46 3.16
CA GLU A 302 -3.21 -12.91 2.97
C GLU A 302 -2.47 -13.23 1.65
N ASP A 303 -2.86 -12.57 0.56
CA ASP A 303 -2.23 -12.81 -0.74
C ASP A 303 -0.83 -12.20 -0.80
N VAL A 304 -0.62 -11.07 -0.12
CA VAL A 304 0.71 -10.46 0.04
C VAL A 304 1.67 -11.41 0.75
N LEU A 305 1.28 -11.93 1.92
CA LEU A 305 2.13 -12.85 2.69
C LEU A 305 2.40 -14.14 1.90
N ARG A 306 1.37 -14.70 1.26
CA ARG A 306 1.49 -15.91 0.43
C ARG A 306 2.43 -15.68 -0.76
N ALA A 307 2.27 -14.58 -1.49
CA ALA A 307 3.10 -14.25 -2.65
C ALA A 307 4.57 -14.06 -2.27
N LEU A 308 4.82 -13.53 -1.08
CA LEU A 308 6.17 -13.39 -0.52
C LEU A 308 6.70 -14.69 0.11
N GLY A 309 5.89 -15.75 0.25
CA GLY A 309 6.28 -16.98 0.94
C GLY A 309 6.51 -16.80 2.44
N LEU A 310 5.70 -15.94 3.08
CA LEU A 310 5.72 -15.70 4.53
C LEU A 310 4.57 -16.45 5.22
N ASP A 311 4.76 -16.77 6.50
CA ASP A 311 3.71 -17.36 7.36
C ASP A 311 2.55 -16.37 7.56
N GLU A 312 1.33 -16.88 7.77
CA GLU A 312 0.15 -16.06 8.06
C GLU A 312 0.28 -15.25 9.36
N ASN A 313 1.09 -15.73 10.30
CA ASN A 313 1.44 -15.07 11.56
C ASN A 313 2.75 -14.26 11.46
N ALA A 314 3.25 -14.01 10.25
CA ALA A 314 4.49 -13.27 10.06
C ALA A 314 4.38 -11.81 10.49
N LEU A 315 3.19 -11.20 10.48
CA LEU A 315 3.06 -9.82 10.96
C LEU A 315 3.56 -9.70 12.40
N MET A 316 4.42 -8.72 12.63
CA MET A 316 5.02 -8.52 13.94
C MET A 316 3.99 -8.02 14.94
N ARG A 317 4.03 -8.68 16.11
CA ARG A 317 3.38 -8.25 17.35
C ARG A 317 4.28 -7.35 18.17
N PHE A 318 3.70 -6.29 18.69
CA PHE A 318 4.40 -5.36 19.54
C PHE A 318 3.57 -5.14 20.79
N PRO A 319 4.08 -5.53 21.95
CA PRO A 319 3.32 -5.46 23.19
C PRO A 319 2.91 -4.02 23.49
N VAL A 320 1.66 -3.87 23.91
CA VAL A 320 1.12 -2.63 24.46
C VAL A 320 1.81 -2.38 25.81
N GLN A 321 2.37 -1.19 26.01
CA GLN A 321 2.94 -0.74 27.28
C GLN A 321 1.94 0.06 28.09
#